data_AF-A0AAV1ZVG2-F1
#
_entry.id   AF-A0AAV1ZVG2-F1
#
_cell.length_a   1.000
_cell.length_b   1.000
_cell.length_c   1.000
_cell.angle_alpha   90.00
_cell.angle_beta   90.00
_cell.angle_gamma   90.00
#
_symmetry.space_group_name_H-M   'P 1'
#
loop_
_entity.id
_entity.type
_entity.pdbx_description
1 polymer ?
#
loop_
_entity_poly.entity_id
_entity_poly.type
_entity_poly.pdbx_seq_one_letter_code
_entity_poly.pdbx_strand_id
1 'polypeptide(L)'
;MHVDGCQSEYLHAVNREVCFCNGTSIQKYYDSAWEEENNTGLFDLIKDANLKEIIRLVRDSETFDLLDIDEALQPTTKELYRFGETFDSLISSCTFQGIHCYRENFSVLYDPTYGRCYMFNYVGNNASGAEKGIEINTYGSKSGLQLLLRVADRNILDLVRREIGARIVIHDPHVLPFVAEYGLNLRPKDMTALELSYSKVQRLGNPWGDCSDESTLPNGEPYSLLGCKKQCSHEALMRYCNCTMRHLLHGTVLEKLQSNYTLCNISDDHQRKCSVKVMDKIDSTDTCVCRSPCSGRH
;
A
#
# COMPACT_ATOMS: atom_id res chain seq x y z
N MET A 1 -24.80 -18.43 17.50
CA MET A 1 -24.41 -17.08 17.96
C MET A 1 -25.56 -16.16 17.58
N HIS A 2 -26.33 -15.66 18.54
CA HIS A 2 -27.41 -14.72 18.27
C HIS A 2 -26.78 -13.32 18.24
N VAL A 3 -26.85 -12.65 17.08
CA VAL A 3 -26.45 -11.25 16.92
C VAL A 3 -27.74 -10.45 16.85
N ASP A 4 -27.93 -9.51 17.77
CA ASP A 4 -29.12 -8.67 17.82
C ASP A 4 -29.31 -7.95 16.46
N GLY A 5 -30.53 -8.00 15.91
CA GLY A 5 -30.86 -7.41 14.61
C GLY A 5 -30.71 -8.34 13.39
N CYS A 6 -30.33 -9.61 13.60
CA CYS A 6 -30.25 -10.62 12.54
C CYS A 6 -31.26 -11.76 12.74
N GLN A 7 -32.01 -12.09 11.69
CA GLN A 7 -32.93 -13.23 11.63
C GLN A 7 -32.45 -14.26 10.62
N SER A 8 -32.42 -15.52 11.01
CA SER A 8 -32.14 -16.65 10.12
C SER A 8 -33.42 -17.06 9.40
N GLU A 9 -33.38 -17.10 8.07
CA GLU A 9 -34.47 -17.58 7.23
C GLU A 9 -33.98 -18.72 6.31
N TYR A 10 -34.79 -19.76 6.18
CA TYR A 10 -34.44 -20.93 5.38
C TYR A 10 -34.86 -20.71 3.91
N LEU A 11 -33.88 -20.48 3.04
CA LEU A 11 -34.14 -20.27 1.62
C LEU A 11 -34.25 -21.61 0.89
N HIS A 12 -35.49 -22.02 0.59
CA HIS A 12 -35.78 -23.25 -0.15
C HIS A 12 -35.13 -23.30 -1.54
N ALA A 13 -34.88 -22.16 -2.18
CA ALA A 13 -34.24 -22.08 -3.50
C ALA A 13 -32.77 -22.53 -3.51
N VAL A 14 -32.08 -22.48 -2.36
CA VAL A 14 -30.65 -22.84 -2.22
C VAL A 14 -30.42 -23.88 -1.11
N ASN A 15 -31.50 -24.43 -0.56
CA ASN A 15 -31.54 -25.44 0.51
C ASN A 15 -30.51 -25.19 1.63
N ARG A 16 -30.45 -23.94 2.09
CA ARG A 16 -29.54 -23.49 3.15
C ARG A 16 -30.19 -22.41 3.98
N GLU A 17 -29.80 -22.36 5.24
CA GLU A 17 -30.20 -21.32 6.17
C GLU A 17 -29.35 -20.06 5.91
N VAL A 18 -30.00 -18.93 5.68
CA VAL A 18 -29.35 -17.65 5.38
C VAL A 18 -29.73 -16.67 6.47
N CYS A 19 -28.75 -15.99 7.06
CA CYS A 19 -29.01 -14.94 8.04
C CYS A 19 -29.20 -13.60 7.32
N PHE A 20 -30.38 -13.03 7.50
CA PHE A 20 -30.72 -11.68 7.08
C PHE A 20 -30.59 -10.75 8.27
N CYS A 21 -29.59 -9.87 8.21
CA CYS A 21 -29.44 -8.80 9.17
C CYS A 21 -30.11 -7.55 8.64
N ASN A 22 -31.12 -7.03 9.35
CA ASN A 22 -31.61 -5.68 9.12
C ASN A 22 -30.63 -4.69 9.76
N GLY A 23 -29.42 -4.64 9.22
CA GLY A 23 -28.53 -3.51 9.42
C GLY A 23 -28.99 -2.41 8.49
N THR A 24 -29.28 -1.23 9.04
CA THR A 24 -29.17 -0.01 8.24
C THR A 24 -27.74 0.02 7.69
N SER A 25 -27.58 -0.07 6.36
CA SER A 25 -26.50 0.70 5.71
C SER A 25 -26.58 2.09 6.35
N ILE A 26 -25.52 2.53 7.01
CA ILE A 26 -25.56 3.69 7.92
C ILE A 26 -25.68 4.97 7.09
N GLN A 27 -26.89 5.19 6.64
CA GLN A 27 -27.40 6.47 6.22
C GLN A 27 -28.42 6.83 7.30
N LYS A 28 -28.00 7.74 8.20
CA LYS A 28 -28.81 8.43 9.23
C LYS A 28 -29.06 7.71 10.57
N TYR A 29 -28.00 7.38 11.32
CA TYR A 29 -28.12 7.15 12.77
C TYR A 29 -27.47 8.25 13.64
N TYR A 30 -27.04 9.37 13.04
CA TYR A 30 -26.49 10.54 13.75
C TYR A 30 -27.38 11.79 13.70
N ASP A 31 -28.67 11.66 13.35
CA ASP A 31 -29.56 12.82 13.13
C ASP A 31 -30.64 13.04 14.20
N SER A 32 -30.55 12.49 15.42
CA SER A 32 -31.62 12.72 16.40
C SER A 32 -31.26 12.68 17.89
N ALA A 33 -30.03 13.04 18.29
CA ALA A 33 -29.73 13.22 19.72
C ALA A 33 -28.54 14.12 20.08
N TRP A 34 -27.92 14.82 19.13
CA TRP A 34 -27.04 15.94 19.43
C TRP A 34 -27.75 17.17 18.91
N GLU A 35 -28.33 17.97 19.80
CA GLU A 35 -28.54 19.38 19.47
C GLU A 35 -27.19 19.91 18.97
N GLU A 36 -27.15 20.36 17.71
CA GLU A 36 -26.07 21.19 17.20
C GLU A 36 -26.05 22.47 18.06
N GLU A 37 -25.46 22.40 19.25
CA GLU A 37 -24.85 23.59 19.81
C GLU A 37 -23.88 24.07 18.74
N ASN A 38 -24.15 25.27 18.21
CA ASN A 38 -23.34 25.99 17.24
C ASN A 38 -21.90 26.14 17.77
N ASN A 39 -21.11 25.08 17.65
CA ASN A 39 -19.67 25.04 17.93
C ASN A 39 -18.87 25.72 16.82
N THR A 40 -19.54 26.42 15.90
CA THR A 40 -18.94 27.38 14.96
C THR A 40 -18.00 28.33 15.68
N GLY A 41 -18.40 28.82 16.88
CA GLY A 41 -17.54 29.65 17.72
C GLY A 41 -16.26 28.96 18.20
N LEU A 42 -16.29 27.67 18.53
CA LEU A 42 -15.11 26.92 19.00
C LEU A 42 -14.13 26.61 17.86
N PHE A 43 -14.66 26.26 16.69
CA PHE A 43 -13.85 26.01 15.50
C PHE A 43 -13.13 27.30 15.04
N ASP A 44 -13.81 28.45 15.11
CA ASP A 44 -13.24 29.75 14.75
C ASP A 44 -12.10 30.19 15.68
N LEU A 45 -12.10 29.75 16.95
CA LEU A 45 -11.05 30.03 17.93
C LEU A 45 -9.71 29.32 17.64
N ILE A 46 -9.70 28.29 16.79
CA ILE A 46 -8.47 27.58 16.42
C ILE A 46 -7.63 28.50 15.52
N LYS A 47 -6.49 28.97 16.02
CA LYS A 47 -5.63 29.89 15.24
C LYS A 47 -4.77 29.19 14.22
N ASP A 48 -4.50 27.90 14.42
CA ASP A 48 -3.68 27.09 13.52
C ASP A 48 -4.51 26.68 12.28
N ALA A 49 -4.09 27.16 11.12
CA ALA A 49 -4.78 26.90 9.85
C ALA A 49 -4.71 25.43 9.44
N ASN A 50 -3.60 24.73 9.73
CA ASN A 50 -3.44 23.32 9.42
C ASN A 50 -4.36 22.48 10.32
N LEU A 51 -4.46 22.84 11.61
CA LEU A 51 -5.36 22.15 12.53
C LEU A 51 -6.84 22.36 12.15
N LYS A 52 -7.21 23.56 11.72
CA LYS A 52 -8.55 23.83 11.16
C LYS A 52 -8.84 22.96 9.95
N GLU A 53 -7.88 22.82 9.03
CA GLU A 53 -8.03 21.99 7.83
C GLU A 53 -8.22 20.51 8.19
N ILE A 54 -7.39 19.97 9.09
CA ILE A 54 -7.49 18.57 9.55
C ILE A 54 -8.85 18.31 10.21
N ILE A 55 -9.31 19.18 11.12
CA ILE A 55 -10.62 19.00 11.78
C ILE A 55 -11.75 19.06 10.76
N ARG A 56 -11.64 19.94 9.76
CA ARG A 56 -12.62 19.99 8.67
C ARG A 56 -12.63 18.68 7.88
N LEU A 57 -11.46 18.15 7.48
CA LEU A 57 -11.37 16.86 6.78
C LEU A 57 -11.99 15.73 7.60
N VAL A 58 -11.67 15.64 8.89
CA VAL A 58 -12.23 14.62 9.79
C VAL A 58 -13.75 14.74 9.91
N ARG A 59 -14.28 15.96 10.01
CA ARG A 59 -15.74 16.19 10.08
C ARG A 59 -16.44 15.88 8.76
N ASP A 60 -15.79 16.19 7.64
CA ASP A 60 -16.35 16.04 6.29
C ASP A 60 -16.11 14.61 5.72
N SER A 61 -15.44 13.72 6.47
CA SER A 61 -15.19 12.32 6.10
C SER A 61 -16.49 11.52 6.03
N GLU A 62 -16.56 10.65 5.02
CA GLU A 62 -17.71 9.76 4.79
C GLU A 62 -17.53 8.38 5.44
N THR A 63 -16.36 8.09 6.03
CA THR A 63 -16.07 6.80 6.67
C THR A 63 -15.66 6.96 8.14
N PHE A 64 -16.14 6.06 9.01
CA PHE A 64 -15.80 6.09 10.44
C PHE A 64 -14.32 5.86 10.73
N ASP A 65 -13.66 5.14 9.83
CA ASP A 65 -12.25 4.83 9.90
C ASP A 65 -11.39 5.82 9.11
N LEU A 66 -11.94 6.93 8.61
CA LEU A 66 -11.21 8.00 7.93
C LEU A 66 -10.35 7.55 6.72
N LEU A 67 -10.64 6.39 6.13
CA LEU A 67 -9.88 5.86 5.01
C LEU A 67 -10.00 6.74 3.76
N ASP A 68 -11.13 7.43 3.60
CA ASP A 68 -11.39 8.35 2.50
C ASP A 68 -10.52 9.62 2.53
N ILE A 69 -9.99 9.97 3.71
CA ILE A 69 -9.11 11.12 3.92
C ILE A 69 -7.68 10.73 4.31
N ASP A 70 -7.36 9.44 4.47
CA ASP A 70 -6.03 8.99 4.92
C ASP A 70 -4.91 9.57 4.05
N GLU A 71 -5.09 9.56 2.73
CA GLU A 71 -4.11 10.09 1.79
C GLU A 71 -3.86 11.60 1.97
N ALA A 72 -4.87 12.37 2.40
CA ALA A 72 -4.74 13.79 2.71
C ALA A 72 -3.87 14.05 3.94
N LEU A 73 -3.87 13.10 4.88
CA LEU A 73 -3.16 13.20 6.14
C LEU A 73 -1.70 12.71 6.03
N GLN A 74 -1.34 12.04 4.94
CA GLN A 74 0.02 11.54 4.73
C GLN A 74 1.01 12.67 4.41
N PRO A 75 2.22 12.66 5.00
CA PRO A 75 3.26 13.65 4.69
C PRO A 75 3.57 13.69 3.20
N THR A 76 3.96 14.85 2.67
CA THR A 76 4.33 14.98 1.27
C THR A 76 5.48 14.03 0.92
N THR A 77 5.60 13.64 -0.36
CA THR A 77 6.69 12.77 -0.79
C THR A 77 8.04 13.37 -0.41
N LYS A 78 8.22 14.69 -0.56
CA LYS A 78 9.44 15.42 -0.16
C LYS A 78 9.75 15.31 1.34
N GLU A 79 8.73 15.34 2.20
CA GLU A 79 8.91 15.16 3.65
C GLU A 79 9.27 13.72 3.98
N LEU A 80 8.61 12.73 3.36
CA LEU A 80 9.00 11.33 3.48
C LEU A 80 10.44 11.09 3.00
N TYR A 81 10.87 11.78 1.94
CA TYR A 81 12.26 11.75 1.47
C TYR A 81 13.23 12.33 2.49
N ARG A 82 12.88 13.45 3.14
CA ARG A 82 13.78 14.20 4.01
C ARG A 82 13.84 13.65 5.43
N PHE A 83 12.70 13.27 5.97
CA PHE A 83 12.51 12.86 7.36
C PHE A 83 12.21 11.37 7.51
N GLY A 84 12.23 10.60 6.41
CA GLY A 84 12.11 9.15 6.46
C GLY A 84 13.20 8.50 7.31
N GLU A 85 12.84 7.40 7.97
CA GLU A 85 13.72 6.67 8.88
C GLU A 85 15.06 6.31 8.25
N THR A 86 16.13 6.44 9.02
CA THR A 86 17.49 6.16 8.54
C THR A 86 17.88 4.71 8.80
N PHE A 87 18.87 4.20 8.06
CA PHE A 87 19.32 2.82 8.18
C PHE A 87 19.75 2.51 9.61
N ASP A 88 20.58 3.37 10.23
CA ASP A 88 21.11 3.14 11.58
C ASP A 88 20.03 3.31 12.67
N SER A 89 18.94 4.03 12.35
CA SER A 89 17.77 4.15 13.22
C SER A 89 16.93 2.87 13.18
N LEU A 90 16.74 2.30 11.99
CA LEU A 90 15.87 1.13 11.77
C LEU A 90 16.58 -0.20 12.04
N ILE A 91 17.81 -0.39 11.55
CA ILE A 91 18.54 -1.67 11.58
C ILE A 91 19.68 -1.54 12.60
N SER A 92 19.52 -2.18 13.76
CA SER A 92 20.52 -2.18 14.83
C SER A 92 21.57 -3.28 14.67
N SER A 93 21.24 -4.40 14.00
CA SER A 93 22.18 -5.47 13.66
C SER A 93 21.74 -6.16 12.38
N CYS A 94 22.71 -6.56 11.56
CA CYS A 94 22.51 -7.26 10.30
C CYS A 94 23.56 -8.37 10.16
N THR A 95 23.11 -9.60 9.90
CA THR A 95 23.99 -10.70 9.51
C THR A 95 23.37 -11.51 8.38
N PHE A 96 24.20 -11.92 7.40
CA PHE A 96 23.81 -12.80 6.31
C PHE A 96 24.90 -13.87 6.14
N GLN A 97 24.52 -15.15 6.13
CA GLN A 97 25.48 -16.27 6.16
C GLN A 97 26.53 -16.17 7.27
N GLY A 98 26.14 -15.64 8.44
CA GLY A 98 27.05 -15.42 9.57
C GLY A 98 28.03 -14.26 9.40
N ILE A 99 27.99 -13.53 8.28
CA ILE A 99 28.84 -12.36 8.01
C ILE A 99 28.03 -11.10 8.31
N HIS A 100 28.67 -10.13 8.97
CA HIS A 100 28.04 -8.83 9.26
C HIS A 100 27.80 -8.06 7.95
N CYS A 101 26.59 -7.53 7.78
CA CYS A 101 26.22 -6.67 6.67
C CYS A 101 26.09 -5.21 7.11
N TYR A 102 26.40 -4.31 6.19
CA TYR A 102 26.40 -2.87 6.41
C TYR A 102 25.37 -2.19 5.50
N ARG A 103 25.20 -0.88 5.69
CA ARG A 103 24.28 -0.04 4.89
C ARG A 103 24.51 -0.18 3.39
N GLU A 104 25.77 -0.33 2.98
CA GLU A 104 26.19 -0.44 1.58
C GLU A 104 25.68 -1.71 0.91
N ASN A 105 25.22 -2.71 1.68
CA ASN A 105 24.59 -3.90 1.15
C ASN A 105 23.08 -3.71 0.85
N PHE A 106 22.54 -2.51 1.08
CA PHE A 106 21.13 -2.20 0.90
C PHE A 106 20.93 -1.10 -0.13
N SER A 107 19.95 -1.30 -1.00
CA SER A 107 19.41 -0.26 -1.86
C SER A 107 18.30 0.50 -1.14
N VAL A 108 18.17 1.80 -1.40
CA VAL A 108 17.11 2.62 -0.81
C VAL A 108 15.93 2.73 -1.77
N LEU A 109 14.77 2.26 -1.31
CA LEU A 109 13.48 2.45 -1.97
C LEU A 109 12.74 3.58 -1.27
N TYR A 110 12.12 4.47 -2.04
CA TYR A 110 11.15 5.41 -1.49
C TYR A 110 9.76 5.01 -1.92
N ASP A 111 9.02 4.48 -0.96
CA ASP A 111 7.63 4.14 -1.12
C ASP A 111 6.76 5.38 -0.87
N PRO A 112 5.78 5.69 -1.74
CA PRO A 112 4.91 6.83 -1.58
C PRO A 112 4.10 6.77 -0.27
N THR A 113 3.76 5.57 0.19
CA THR A 113 2.92 5.34 1.38
C THR A 113 3.75 5.11 2.64
N TYR A 114 4.88 4.39 2.57
CA TYR A 114 5.70 4.00 3.73
C TYR A 114 6.98 4.83 3.90
N GLY A 115 7.33 5.66 2.92
CA GLY A 115 8.53 6.49 2.97
C GLY A 115 9.80 5.71 2.65
N ARG A 116 10.86 5.92 3.43
CA ARG A 116 12.17 5.35 3.15
C ARG A 116 12.26 3.88 3.59
N CYS A 117 12.49 3.00 2.63
CA CYS A 117 12.64 1.56 2.77
C CYS A 117 14.06 1.11 2.38
N TYR A 118 14.51 -0.02 2.93
CA TYR A 118 15.83 -0.59 2.68
C TYR A 118 15.71 -2.00 2.11
N MET A 119 16.21 -2.21 0.90
CA MET A 119 16.13 -3.48 0.18
C MET A 119 17.47 -4.18 0.20
N PHE A 120 17.53 -5.34 0.85
CA PHE A 120 18.67 -6.24 0.77
C PHE A 120 18.62 -7.01 -0.56
N ASN A 121 19.78 -7.19 -1.21
CA ASN A 121 19.90 -8.03 -2.40
C ASN A 121 19.05 -7.58 -3.62
N TYR A 122 18.73 -6.29 -3.72
CA TYR A 122 18.14 -5.72 -4.93
C TYR A 122 19.23 -5.43 -5.95
N VAL A 123 19.09 -5.97 -7.16
CA VAL A 123 20.01 -5.76 -8.29
C VAL A 123 19.39 -4.93 -9.42
N GLY A 124 18.05 -4.80 -9.40
CA GLY A 124 17.32 -4.07 -10.42
C GLY A 124 17.28 -4.75 -11.78
N ASN A 125 16.61 -4.09 -12.72
CA ASN A 125 16.39 -4.60 -14.07
C ASN A 125 17.37 -3.95 -15.05
N ASN A 126 18.64 -4.35 -14.98
CA ASN A 126 19.63 -3.95 -15.98
C ASN A 126 19.45 -4.82 -17.23
N ALA A 127 19.28 -4.21 -18.41
CA ALA A 127 19.00 -4.89 -19.68
C ALA A 127 20.08 -5.93 -20.09
N SER A 128 21.26 -5.87 -19.49
CA SER A 128 22.35 -6.83 -19.67
C SER A 128 22.19 -8.13 -18.87
N GLY A 129 21.26 -8.20 -17.89
CA GLY A 129 21.01 -9.39 -17.06
C GLY A 129 22.24 -9.92 -16.30
N ALA A 130 23.28 -9.09 -16.18
CA ALA A 130 24.62 -9.53 -15.74
C ALA A 130 24.74 -9.61 -14.21
N GLU A 131 23.99 -8.80 -13.47
CA GLU A 131 24.02 -8.81 -12.00
C GLU A 131 23.01 -9.82 -11.47
N LYS A 132 23.54 -10.87 -10.85
CA LYS A 132 22.74 -11.85 -10.11
C LYS A 132 22.69 -11.44 -8.65
N GLY A 133 21.52 -11.61 -8.04
CA GLY A 133 21.39 -11.51 -6.59
C GLY A 133 22.30 -12.52 -5.88
N ILE A 134 22.63 -12.21 -4.64
CA ILE A 134 23.35 -13.06 -3.71
C ILE A 134 22.54 -14.33 -3.46
N GLU A 135 23.17 -15.49 -3.63
CA GLU A 135 22.58 -16.80 -3.40
C GLU A 135 23.00 -17.36 -2.03
N ILE A 136 22.15 -18.22 -1.44
CA ILE A 136 22.49 -18.95 -0.22
C ILE A 136 23.27 -20.23 -0.53
N ASN A 137 24.33 -20.49 0.23
CA ASN A 137 25.14 -21.70 0.06
C ASN A 137 24.60 -22.91 0.83
N THR A 138 23.83 -22.67 1.89
CA THR A 138 23.31 -23.71 2.79
C THR A 138 21.93 -23.32 3.32
N TYR A 139 21.14 -24.33 3.69
CA TYR A 139 19.84 -24.14 4.32
C TYR A 139 19.96 -23.88 5.82
N GLY A 140 18.95 -23.23 6.39
CA GLY A 140 18.82 -23.00 7.83
C GLY A 140 18.91 -21.53 8.23
N SER A 141 18.42 -21.23 9.43
CA SER A 141 18.26 -19.85 9.93
C SER A 141 19.57 -19.07 10.09
N LYS A 142 20.71 -19.77 10.25
CA LYS A 142 22.04 -19.14 10.34
C LYS A 142 22.59 -18.70 8.98
N SER A 143 22.09 -19.28 7.90
CA SER A 143 22.52 -18.99 6.53
C SER A 143 21.68 -17.89 5.88
N GLY A 144 20.51 -17.60 6.44
CA GLY A 144 19.63 -16.53 5.99
C GLY A 144 20.05 -15.14 6.47
N LEU A 145 19.20 -14.16 6.13
CA LEU A 145 19.29 -12.79 6.62
C LEU A 145 18.70 -12.72 8.03
N GLN A 146 19.47 -12.20 8.98
CA GLN A 146 19.04 -11.96 10.35
C GLN A 146 19.17 -10.47 10.64
N LEU A 147 18.07 -9.87 11.08
CA LEU A 147 17.99 -8.44 11.39
C LEU A 147 17.53 -8.25 12.83
N LEU A 148 18.16 -7.31 13.52
CA LEU A 148 17.61 -6.72 14.73
C LEU A 148 17.06 -5.33 14.37
N LEU A 149 15.75 -5.22 14.33
CA LEU A 149 15.06 -3.98 13.99
C LEU A 149 14.75 -3.16 15.24
N ARG A 150 14.90 -1.85 15.12
CA ARG A 150 14.46 -0.88 16.11
C ARG A 150 13.25 -0.14 15.55
N VAL A 151 12.12 -0.29 16.24
CA VAL A 151 10.89 0.45 15.94
C VAL A 151 10.78 1.56 16.97
N ALA A 152 10.84 2.81 16.52
CA ALA A 152 10.71 3.98 17.38
C ALA A 152 9.27 4.49 17.36
N ASP A 153 8.71 4.74 18.55
CA ASP A 153 7.35 5.23 18.74
C ASP A 153 7.28 6.77 18.86
N ARG A 154 8.43 7.41 19.10
CA ARG A 154 8.48 8.82 19.52
C ARG A 154 8.08 9.85 18.46
N ASN A 155 7.87 9.42 17.21
CA ASN A 155 7.53 10.27 16.07
C ASN A 155 6.29 9.78 15.32
N ILE A 156 5.47 8.92 15.93
CA ILE A 156 4.25 8.42 15.29
C ILE A 156 3.21 9.54 15.26
N LEU A 157 2.69 9.81 14.06
CA LEU A 157 1.56 10.69 13.87
C LEU A 157 0.30 9.84 14.08
N ASP A 158 -0.26 9.85 15.29
CA ASP A 158 -1.37 8.98 15.70
C ASP A 158 -2.59 9.04 14.76
N LEU A 159 -2.83 10.19 14.13
CA LEU A 159 -3.92 10.38 13.16
C LEU A 159 -3.63 9.75 11.79
N VAL A 160 -2.36 9.57 11.42
CA VAL A 160 -1.90 9.16 10.08
C VAL A 160 -1.41 7.71 10.06
N ARG A 161 -0.91 7.20 11.20
CA ARG A 161 -0.28 5.89 11.29
C ARG A 161 -0.87 5.11 12.45
N ARG A 162 -1.77 4.19 12.13
CA ARG A 162 -2.42 3.28 13.09
C ARG A 162 -1.60 2.04 13.41
N GLU A 163 -0.52 1.81 12.66
CA GLU A 163 0.32 0.62 12.79
C GLU A 163 1.66 0.97 13.44
N ILE A 164 1.99 0.25 14.52
CA ILE A 164 3.29 0.35 15.19
C ILE A 164 4.03 -0.95 14.94
N GLY A 165 5.11 -0.89 14.16
CA GLY A 165 5.85 -2.08 13.76
C GLY A 165 6.89 -1.82 12.69
N ALA A 166 7.41 -2.90 12.13
CA ALA A 166 8.18 -2.87 10.89
C ALA A 166 7.39 -3.64 9.82
N ARG A 167 7.51 -3.23 8.56
CA ARG A 167 6.91 -3.93 7.43
C ARG A 167 8.01 -4.49 6.55
N ILE A 168 7.89 -5.74 6.15
CA ILE A 168 8.86 -6.41 5.28
C ILE A 168 8.16 -6.96 4.05
N VAL A 169 8.86 -7.00 2.92
CA VAL A 169 8.34 -7.59 1.68
C VAL A 169 9.41 -8.50 1.10
N ILE A 170 9.03 -9.72 0.75
CA ILE A 170 9.88 -10.64 0.00
C ILE A 170 9.50 -10.48 -1.47
N HIS A 171 10.48 -10.17 -2.32
CA HIS A 171 10.24 -9.92 -3.74
C HIS A 171 11.41 -10.42 -4.60
N ASP A 172 11.18 -10.47 -5.92
CA ASP A 172 12.23 -10.81 -6.87
C ASP A 172 13.34 -9.73 -6.88
N PRO A 173 14.63 -10.10 -6.87
CA PRO A 173 15.76 -9.15 -6.87
C PRO A 173 15.77 -8.11 -8.00
N HIS A 174 15.08 -8.38 -9.11
CA HIS A 174 15.10 -7.55 -10.31
C HIS A 174 13.89 -6.60 -10.41
N VAL A 175 12.90 -6.73 -9.52
CA VAL A 175 11.68 -5.92 -9.53
C VAL A 175 11.55 -5.14 -8.24
N LEU A 176 10.94 -3.96 -8.32
CA LEU A 176 10.60 -3.20 -7.13
C LEU A 176 9.37 -3.84 -6.44
N PRO A 177 9.31 -3.81 -5.10
CA PRO A 177 8.20 -4.40 -4.35
C PRO A 177 6.99 -3.47 -4.27
N PHE A 178 5.81 -4.07 -4.35
CA PHE A 178 4.55 -3.46 -3.94
C PHE A 178 4.42 -3.52 -2.41
N VAL A 179 5.00 -2.53 -1.71
CA VAL A 179 5.12 -2.55 -0.25
C VAL A 179 3.77 -2.57 0.46
N ALA A 180 2.82 -1.75 -0.02
CA ALA A 180 1.48 -1.69 0.55
C ALA A 180 0.72 -3.01 0.39
N GLU A 181 0.82 -3.67 -0.76
CA GLU A 181 0.01 -4.85 -1.09
C GLU A 181 0.59 -6.17 -0.58
N TYR A 182 1.93 -6.35 -0.65
CA TYR A 182 2.58 -7.63 -0.34
C TYR A 182 3.40 -7.63 0.94
N GLY A 183 3.37 -6.56 1.72
CA GLY A 183 4.13 -6.49 2.96
C GLY A 183 3.53 -7.31 4.11
N LEU A 184 4.40 -7.91 4.90
CA LEU A 184 4.08 -8.52 6.19
C LEU A 184 4.42 -7.55 7.32
N ASN A 185 3.47 -7.34 8.23
CA ASN A 185 3.66 -6.52 9.41
C ASN A 185 4.31 -7.34 10.53
N LEU A 186 5.41 -6.83 11.07
CA LEU A 186 6.18 -7.40 12.16
C LEU A 186 5.90 -6.63 13.45
N ARG A 187 5.51 -7.38 14.47
CA ARG A 187 5.23 -6.82 15.80
C ARG A 187 6.55 -6.47 16.53
N PRO A 188 6.65 -5.29 17.15
CA PRO A 188 7.78 -4.98 18.03
C PRO A 188 7.85 -5.92 19.24
N LYS A 189 9.05 -6.05 19.83
CA LYS A 189 9.32 -6.88 21.02
C LYS A 189 9.03 -8.38 20.84
N ASP A 190 9.04 -8.84 19.60
CA ASP A 190 8.85 -10.24 19.24
C ASP A 190 9.95 -10.69 18.26
N MET A 191 10.12 -12.00 18.12
CA MET A 191 11.01 -12.61 17.13
C MET A 191 10.16 -13.30 16.05
N THR A 192 10.24 -12.80 14.82
CA THR A 192 9.59 -13.44 13.67
C THR A 192 10.63 -14.20 12.85
N ALA A 193 10.42 -15.51 12.69
CA ALA A 193 11.21 -16.35 11.80
C ALA A 193 10.39 -16.67 10.54
N LEU A 194 10.95 -16.41 9.37
CA LEU A 194 10.28 -16.60 8.08
C LEU A 194 11.07 -17.61 7.25
N GLU A 195 10.42 -18.71 6.93
CA GLU A 195 10.92 -19.69 5.98
C GLU A 195 10.45 -19.29 4.58
N LEU A 196 11.36 -19.34 3.61
CA LEU A 196 11.07 -19.00 2.22
C LEU A 196 11.14 -20.26 1.36
N SER A 197 10.12 -20.48 0.55
CA SER A 197 10.13 -21.48 -0.52
C SER A 197 9.95 -20.75 -1.85
N TYR A 198 10.73 -21.15 -2.86
CA TYR A 198 10.64 -20.56 -4.20
C TYR A 198 9.78 -21.44 -5.09
N SER A 199 8.79 -20.83 -5.73
CA SER A 199 7.95 -21.48 -6.72
C SER A 199 7.90 -20.68 -8.01
N LYS A 200 8.01 -21.39 -9.14
CA LYS A 200 7.87 -20.80 -10.47
C LYS A 200 6.66 -21.38 -11.16
N VAL A 201 5.77 -20.49 -11.62
CA VAL A 201 4.57 -20.87 -12.36
C VAL A 201 4.76 -20.52 -13.82
N GLN A 202 4.63 -21.52 -14.69
CA GLN A 202 4.59 -21.34 -16.13
C GLN A 202 3.20 -21.74 -16.63
N ARG A 203 2.46 -20.78 -17.17
CA ARG A 203 1.15 -20.98 -17.79
C ARG A 203 1.33 -21.13 -19.30
N LEU A 204 0.50 -21.95 -19.91
CA LEU A 204 0.40 -22.02 -21.36
C LEU A 204 -0.52 -20.89 -21.83
N GLY A 205 -0.09 -20.16 -22.84
CA GLY A 205 -0.91 -19.17 -23.54
C GLY A 205 -1.95 -19.82 -24.46
N ASN A 206 -2.55 -19.02 -25.33
CA ASN A 206 -3.57 -19.48 -26.28
C ASN A 206 -3.00 -20.61 -27.17
N PRO A 207 -3.76 -21.71 -27.42
CA PRO A 207 -5.15 -21.97 -27.05
C PRO A 207 -5.41 -22.62 -25.69
N TRP A 208 -4.37 -22.98 -24.93
CA TRP A 208 -4.53 -23.76 -23.70
C TRP A 208 -4.87 -22.90 -22.47
N GLY A 209 -4.57 -21.62 -22.51
CA GLY A 209 -4.90 -20.67 -21.45
C GLY A 209 -4.94 -19.22 -21.95
N ASP A 210 -5.37 -18.32 -21.08
CA ASP A 210 -5.38 -16.88 -21.33
C ASP A 210 -4.44 -16.20 -20.34
N CYS A 211 -3.18 -16.04 -20.74
CA CYS A 211 -2.16 -15.32 -19.98
C CYS A 211 -1.52 -14.24 -20.86
N SER A 212 -0.93 -13.23 -20.23
CA SER A 212 -0.18 -12.19 -20.93
C SER A 212 1.26 -12.63 -21.16
N ASP A 213 1.71 -12.57 -22.43
CA ASP A 213 3.12 -12.68 -22.82
C ASP A 213 3.85 -11.32 -22.73
N GLU A 214 3.15 -10.25 -22.32
CA GLU A 214 3.78 -8.96 -22.06
C GLU A 214 4.83 -9.09 -20.96
N SER A 215 6.04 -8.65 -21.27
CA SER A 215 7.17 -8.68 -20.34
C SER A 215 7.34 -7.37 -19.58
N THR A 216 6.78 -6.28 -20.11
CA THR A 216 6.96 -4.92 -19.59
C THR A 216 5.67 -4.12 -19.66
N LEU A 217 5.47 -3.25 -18.68
CA LEU A 217 4.42 -2.24 -18.64
C LEU A 217 4.82 -1.01 -19.47
N PRO A 218 3.87 -0.14 -19.85
CA PRO A 218 4.16 1.09 -20.59
C PRO A 218 5.17 2.03 -19.90
N ASN A 219 5.25 1.98 -18.57
CA ASN A 219 6.20 2.74 -17.77
C ASN A 219 7.64 2.14 -17.75
N GLY A 220 7.87 1.03 -18.47
CA GLY A 220 9.16 0.33 -18.58
C GLY A 220 9.44 -0.66 -17.45
N GLU A 221 8.53 -0.82 -16.49
CA GLU A 221 8.68 -1.80 -15.40
C GLU A 221 8.32 -3.22 -15.87
N PRO A 222 8.87 -4.27 -15.22
CA PRO A 222 8.45 -5.65 -15.48
C PRO A 222 6.94 -5.84 -15.30
N TYR A 223 6.33 -6.57 -16.22
CA TYR A 223 4.90 -6.83 -16.17
C TYR A 223 4.50 -7.66 -14.95
N SER A 224 3.47 -7.21 -14.25
CA SER A 224 2.75 -7.99 -13.25
C SER A 224 1.27 -7.64 -13.32
N LEU A 225 0.41 -8.57 -12.86
CA LEU A 225 -1.03 -8.34 -12.85
C LEU A 225 -1.39 -7.09 -12.02
N LEU A 226 -0.77 -6.93 -10.85
CA LEU A 226 -0.97 -5.76 -9.99
C LEU A 226 -0.43 -4.48 -10.62
N GLY A 227 0.76 -4.53 -11.20
CA GLY A 227 1.35 -3.38 -11.90
C GLY A 227 0.48 -2.91 -13.07
N CYS A 228 -0.08 -3.82 -13.86
CA CYS A 228 -1.03 -3.49 -14.93
C CYS A 228 -2.27 -2.77 -14.39
N LYS A 229 -2.88 -3.29 -13.31
CA LYS A 229 -4.06 -2.67 -12.69
C LYS A 229 -3.76 -1.28 -12.17
N LYS A 230 -2.66 -1.12 -11.42
CA LYS A 230 -2.23 0.17 -10.88
C LYS A 230 -1.92 1.19 -11.99
N GLN A 231 -1.19 0.77 -13.03
CA GLN A 231 -0.86 1.61 -14.17
C GLN A 231 -2.13 2.07 -14.91
N CYS A 232 -3.09 1.17 -15.14
CA CYS A 232 -4.37 1.51 -15.76
C CYS A 232 -5.15 2.54 -14.94
N SER A 233 -5.26 2.34 -13.62
CA SER A 233 -5.93 3.30 -12.74
C SER A 233 -5.20 4.65 -12.67
N HIS A 234 -3.87 4.62 -12.64
CA HIS A 234 -3.03 5.82 -12.71
C HIS A 234 -3.30 6.62 -13.99
N GLU A 235 -3.28 5.96 -15.15
CA GLU A 235 -3.53 6.60 -16.45
C GLU A 235 -4.95 7.16 -16.55
N ALA A 236 -5.95 6.44 -16.03
CA ALA A 236 -7.32 6.91 -16.01
C ALA A 236 -7.48 8.18 -15.16
N LEU A 237 -6.93 8.22 -13.95
CA LEU A 237 -6.97 9.41 -13.10
C LEU A 237 -6.21 10.58 -13.71
N MET A 238 -5.02 10.34 -14.28
CA MET A 238 -4.27 11.39 -14.98
C MET A 238 -5.05 11.95 -16.16
N ARG A 239 -5.76 11.11 -16.91
CA ARG A 239 -6.57 11.52 -18.06
C ARG A 239 -7.81 12.33 -17.68
N TYR A 240 -8.52 11.94 -16.62
CA TYR A 240 -9.83 12.52 -16.29
C TYR A 240 -9.77 13.58 -15.20
N CYS A 241 -8.82 13.48 -14.26
CA CYS A 241 -8.70 14.38 -13.12
C CYS A 241 -7.36 15.14 -13.07
N ASN A 242 -6.44 14.90 -14.02
CA ASN A 242 -5.10 15.50 -14.07
C ASN A 242 -4.31 15.35 -12.77
N CYS A 243 -4.55 14.26 -12.05
CA CYS A 243 -3.86 13.90 -10.83
C CYS A 243 -3.82 12.38 -10.68
N THR A 244 -3.09 11.90 -9.68
CA THR A 244 -3.06 10.48 -9.33
C THR A 244 -3.04 10.29 -7.82
N MET A 245 -3.46 9.10 -7.38
CA MET A 245 -3.45 8.72 -5.97
C MET A 245 -2.15 8.01 -5.61
N ARG A 246 -1.71 8.22 -4.39
CA ARG A 246 -0.43 7.76 -3.85
C ARG A 246 -0.29 6.24 -3.85
N HIS A 247 -1.35 5.51 -3.50
CA HIS A 247 -1.32 4.05 -3.46
C HIS A 247 -1.22 3.39 -4.85
N LEU A 248 -1.53 4.11 -5.92
CA LEU A 248 -1.38 3.64 -7.31
C LEU A 248 0.06 3.78 -7.80
N LEU A 249 0.86 4.58 -7.12
CA LEU A 249 2.25 4.80 -7.46
C LEU A 249 3.10 3.64 -6.96
N HIS A 250 4.14 3.32 -7.74
CA HIS A 250 5.19 2.42 -7.31
C HIS A 250 6.29 3.21 -6.60
N GLY A 251 7.03 2.55 -5.71
CA GLY A 251 8.21 3.15 -5.10
C GLY A 251 9.29 3.44 -6.14
N THR A 252 10.18 4.39 -5.81
CA THR A 252 11.27 4.76 -6.71
C THR A 252 12.62 4.61 -6.03
N VAL A 253 13.63 4.23 -6.80
CA VAL A 253 15.03 4.30 -6.38
C VAL A 253 15.55 5.70 -6.66
N LEU A 254 16.37 6.26 -5.75
CA LEU A 254 16.82 7.67 -5.73
C LEU A 254 17.28 8.25 -7.08
N GLU A 255 17.78 7.42 -7.98
CA GLU A 255 18.32 7.86 -9.27
C GLU A 255 17.25 8.25 -10.30
N LYS A 256 15.95 7.97 -10.05
CA LYS A 256 14.83 8.23 -10.97
C LYS A 256 13.77 9.17 -10.40
N LEU A 257 14.18 10.13 -9.57
CA LEU A 257 13.32 11.03 -8.78
C LEU A 257 12.48 12.06 -9.56
N GLN A 258 12.40 11.97 -10.90
CA GLN A 258 11.58 12.86 -11.71
C GLN A 258 10.42 12.10 -12.32
N SER A 259 9.27 12.18 -11.67
CA SER A 259 8.01 11.80 -12.30
C SER A 259 7.15 13.03 -12.53
N ASN A 260 6.69 13.23 -13.77
CA ASN A 260 5.81 14.32 -14.17
C ASN A 260 4.35 13.99 -13.84
N TYR A 261 4.03 13.74 -12.57
CA TYR A 261 2.65 13.58 -12.12
C TYR A 261 2.36 14.44 -10.89
N THR A 262 1.09 14.82 -10.73
CA THR A 262 0.60 15.59 -9.59
C THR A 262 -0.27 14.69 -8.72
N LEU A 263 -0.06 14.70 -7.40
CA LEU A 263 -0.93 13.98 -6.48
C LEU A 263 -2.30 14.67 -6.38
N CYS A 264 -3.36 13.89 -6.23
CA CYS A 264 -4.69 14.45 -6.01
C CYS A 264 -4.75 15.17 -4.64
N ASN A 265 -5.19 16.42 -4.63
CA ASN A 265 -5.49 17.17 -3.42
C ASN A 265 -6.88 16.78 -2.90
N ILE A 266 -6.91 15.89 -1.91
CA ILE A 266 -8.15 15.40 -1.31
C ILE A 266 -8.88 16.51 -0.50
N SER A 267 -8.17 17.56 -0.05
CA SER A 267 -8.80 18.74 0.56
C SER A 267 -9.62 19.57 -0.44
N ASP A 268 -9.34 19.46 -1.75
CA ASP A 268 -10.17 20.07 -2.78
C ASP A 268 -11.35 19.15 -3.13
N ASP A 269 -12.56 19.60 -2.81
CA ASP A 269 -13.80 18.86 -3.03
C ASP A 269 -14.01 18.47 -4.50
N HIS A 270 -13.61 19.35 -5.45
CA HIS A 270 -13.74 19.03 -6.87
C HIS A 270 -12.79 17.89 -7.27
N GLN A 271 -11.55 17.95 -6.82
CA GLN A 271 -10.56 16.93 -7.12
C GLN A 271 -10.88 15.59 -6.44
N ARG A 272 -11.30 15.63 -5.17
CA ARG A 272 -11.77 14.45 -4.41
C ARG A 272 -12.96 13.77 -5.10
N LYS A 273 -13.99 14.53 -5.47
CA LYS A 273 -15.16 13.97 -6.18
C LYS A 273 -14.80 13.38 -7.54
N CYS A 274 -13.88 14.02 -8.27
CA CYS A 274 -13.39 13.48 -9.53
C CYS A 274 -12.68 12.14 -9.33
N SER A 275 -11.74 12.09 -8.37
CA SER A 275 -10.88 10.94 -8.15
C SER A 275 -11.68 9.73 -7.67
N VAL A 276 -12.62 9.93 -6.73
CA VAL A 276 -13.54 8.87 -6.26
C VAL A 276 -14.40 8.34 -7.41
N LYS A 277 -15.03 9.23 -8.18
CA LYS A 277 -15.90 8.83 -9.30
C LYS A 277 -15.16 8.02 -10.37
N VAL A 278 -13.91 8.36 -10.66
CA VAL A 278 -13.09 7.62 -11.63
C VAL A 278 -12.74 6.24 -11.08
N MET A 279 -12.33 6.15 -9.81
CA MET A 279 -12.01 4.87 -9.16
C MET A 279 -13.23 3.94 -9.09
N ASP A 280 -14.39 4.46 -8.65
CA ASP A 280 -15.64 3.69 -8.60
C ASP A 280 -16.04 3.15 -9.97
N LYS A 281 -15.80 3.94 -11.03
CA LYS A 281 -16.07 3.51 -12.39
C LYS A 281 -15.14 2.37 -12.81
N ILE A 282 -13.85 2.47 -12.50
CA ILE A 282 -12.88 1.42 -12.82
C ILE A 282 -13.27 0.11 -12.13
N ASP A 283 -13.63 0.17 -10.85
CA ASP A 283 -14.00 -0.99 -10.05
C ASP A 283 -15.31 -1.63 -10.51
N SER A 284 -16.27 -0.84 -10.98
CA SER A 284 -17.59 -1.33 -11.42
C SER A 284 -17.67 -1.81 -12.86
N THR A 285 -16.81 -1.31 -13.76
CA THR A 285 -16.94 -1.58 -15.21
C THR A 285 -15.83 -2.45 -15.81
N ASP A 286 -14.92 -2.98 -14.97
CA ASP A 286 -13.75 -3.77 -15.39
C ASP A 286 -13.01 -3.15 -16.59
N THR A 287 -12.84 -1.82 -16.55
CA THR A 287 -12.21 -1.08 -17.66
C THR A 287 -10.74 -1.44 -17.85
N CYS A 288 -10.10 -1.98 -16.81
CA CYS A 288 -8.69 -2.36 -16.81
C CYS A 288 -8.52 -3.83 -17.14
N VAL A 289 -8.45 -4.15 -18.43
CA VAL A 289 -8.24 -5.53 -18.91
C VAL A 289 -6.78 -5.95 -18.68
N CYS A 290 -6.52 -6.55 -17.53
CA CYS A 290 -5.21 -7.05 -17.14
C CYS A 290 -5.23 -8.57 -16.97
N ARG A 291 -4.33 -9.29 -17.64
CA ARG A 291 -4.25 -10.76 -17.59
C ARG A 291 -3.11 -11.22 -16.68
N SER A 292 -3.22 -12.43 -16.16
CA SER A 292 -2.11 -13.02 -15.39
C SER A 292 -0.92 -13.25 -16.32
N PRO A 293 0.33 -13.01 -15.88
CA PRO A 293 1.50 -13.27 -16.70
C PRO A 293 1.68 -14.78 -16.96
N CYS A 294 2.21 -15.11 -18.14
CA CYS A 294 2.50 -16.49 -18.50
C CYS A 294 3.67 -17.08 -17.69
N SER A 295 4.62 -16.26 -17.25
CA SER A 295 5.68 -16.67 -16.31
C SER A 295 5.59 -15.84 -15.03
N GLY A 296 5.42 -16.51 -13.88
CA GLY A 296 5.38 -15.88 -12.56
C GLY A 296 6.36 -16.54 -11.59
N ARG A 297 6.91 -15.74 -10.68
CA ARG A 297 7.73 -16.20 -9.55
C ARG A 297 6.99 -15.83 -8.26
N HIS A 298 6.87 -16.79 -7.35
CA HIS A 298 6.18 -16.65 -6.06
C HIS A 298 7.05 -17.24 -4.95
#